data_AF-A0A7G4A5L9-F1
#
_entry.id   AF-A0A7G4A5L9-F1
#
_cell.length_a   1.000
_cell.length_b   1.000
_cell.length_c   1.000
_cell.angle_alpha   90.00
_cell.angle_beta   90.00
_cell.angle_gamma   90.00
#
_symmetry.space_group_name_H-M   'P 1'
#
loop_
_entity.id
_entity.type
_entity.pdbx_description
1 polymer ?
#
loop_
_entity_poly.entity_id
_entity_poly.type
_entity_poly.pdbx_seq_one_letter_code
_entity_poly.pdbx_strand_id
1 'polypeptide(L)'
;MTDIKMPDFHCMEMAFTKKCTQLGWAANYYFPYCPQEIGENTLEAYFKDLKIGAVFAYNDDSPKLIILDFVKGKKNSSILVMCEREGVMCEREGFKPWVITEITFGNELLLHSNLGSYFEKDDADKEFCLRQGIEWKGVDIFDDYY
;
A
#
# COMPACT_ATOMS: atom_id res chain seq x y z
N MET A 1 14.90 35.74 -5.88
CA MET A 1 14.80 34.34 -6.36
C MET A 1 13.87 33.66 -5.38
N THR A 2 12.68 33.28 -5.82
CA THR A 2 11.65 32.72 -4.95
C THR A 2 12.11 31.34 -4.51
N ASP A 3 12.31 31.13 -3.21
CA ASP A 3 12.46 29.79 -2.65
C ASP A 3 11.19 29.02 -2.95
N ILE A 4 11.22 28.20 -4.00
CA ILE A 4 10.19 27.20 -4.26
C ILE A 4 10.36 26.19 -3.12
N LYS A 5 9.53 26.32 -2.07
CA LYS A 5 9.35 25.23 -1.12
C LYS A 5 8.96 24.00 -1.93
N MET A 6 9.86 23.02 -1.98
CA MET A 6 9.52 21.68 -2.44
C MET A 6 8.26 21.25 -1.66
N PRO A 7 7.19 20.79 -2.32
CA PRO A 7 6.04 20.29 -1.59
C PRO A 7 6.51 19.18 -0.66
N ASP A 8 6.10 19.27 0.60
CA ASP A 8 6.40 18.26 1.59
C ASP A 8 5.64 16.98 1.18
N PHE A 9 6.32 16.07 0.47
CA PHE A 9 5.75 14.80 0.01
C PHE A 9 5.38 13.85 1.18
N HIS A 10 5.57 14.29 2.43
CA HIS A 10 5.17 13.61 3.66
C HIS A 10 3.88 14.18 4.28
N CYS A 11 3.07 14.93 3.54
CA CYS A 11 1.79 15.40 4.04
C CYS A 11 0.80 14.22 4.15
N MET A 12 0.25 14.01 5.35
CA MET A 12 -0.92 13.16 5.53
C MET A 12 -2.14 13.88 4.96
N GLU A 13 -2.86 13.22 4.05
CA GLU A 13 -4.01 13.79 3.36
C GLU A 13 -5.28 12.99 3.65
N MET A 14 -6.45 13.61 3.44
CA MET A 14 -7.72 12.90 3.49
C MET A 14 -7.90 12.07 2.21
N ALA A 15 -8.25 10.80 2.36
CA ALA A 15 -8.65 9.98 1.22
C ALA A 15 -10.03 10.43 0.70
N PHE A 16 -10.41 9.97 -0.50
CA PHE A 16 -11.80 10.14 -0.96
C PHE A 16 -12.79 9.29 -0.14
N THR A 17 -12.29 8.28 0.57
CA THR A 17 -13.10 7.46 1.49
C THR A 17 -13.23 8.14 2.83
N LYS A 18 -14.47 8.26 3.33
CA LYS A 18 -14.75 8.87 4.63
C LYS A 18 -13.98 8.16 5.75
N LYS A 19 -13.46 8.95 6.69
CA LYS A 19 -12.70 8.48 7.87
C LYS A 19 -11.41 7.70 7.54
N CYS A 20 -10.94 7.77 6.29
CA CYS A 20 -9.65 7.21 5.90
C CYS A 20 -8.71 8.38 5.51
N THR A 21 -7.48 8.33 5.99
CA THR A 21 -6.39 9.21 5.59
C THR A 21 -5.35 8.41 4.81
N GLN A 22 -4.48 9.12 4.12
CA GLN A 22 -3.48 8.52 3.27
C GLN A 22 -2.15 9.26 3.37
N LEU A 23 -1.05 8.54 3.21
CA LEU A 23 0.30 9.08 3.27
C LEU A 23 1.18 8.47 2.17
N GLY A 24 1.96 9.29 1.48
CA GLY A 24 2.89 8.83 0.43
C GLY A 24 2.24 8.46 -0.90
N TRP A 25 1.00 8.88 -1.14
CA TRP A 25 0.30 8.68 -2.40
C TRP A 25 0.44 9.90 -3.32
N ALA A 26 0.52 9.69 -4.63
CA ALA A 26 0.61 10.78 -5.60
C ALA A 26 -0.74 11.48 -5.88
N ALA A 27 -1.84 10.90 -5.41
CA ALA A 27 -3.21 11.40 -5.58
C ALA A 27 -4.09 10.85 -4.45
N ASN A 28 -5.32 11.36 -4.34
CA ASN A 28 -6.33 10.82 -3.41
C ASN A 28 -6.98 9.55 -3.98
N TYR A 29 -7.23 8.58 -3.10
CA TYR A 29 -7.81 7.28 -3.47
C TYR A 29 -9.11 6.99 -2.72
N TYR A 30 -9.93 6.15 -3.34
CA TYR A 30 -11.00 5.40 -2.67
C TYR A 30 -10.46 4.06 -2.17
N PHE A 31 -10.90 3.63 -1.00
CA PHE A 31 -10.58 2.36 -0.35
C PHE A 31 -11.90 1.59 -0.12
N PRO A 32 -12.36 0.78 -1.08
CA PRO A 32 -13.72 0.20 -1.08
C PRO A 32 -14.05 -0.66 0.14
N TYR A 33 -13.03 -1.31 0.70
CA TYR A 33 -13.15 -2.20 1.86
C TYR A 33 -12.83 -1.50 3.18
N CYS A 34 -12.57 -0.18 3.20
CA CYS A 34 -12.38 0.58 4.44
C CYS A 34 -13.69 0.51 5.27
N PRO A 35 -13.64 0.01 6.53
CA PRO A 35 -14.82 -0.08 7.39
C PRO A 35 -15.54 1.27 7.55
N GLN A 36 -16.87 1.25 7.49
CA GLN A 36 -17.69 2.46 7.67
C GLN A 36 -17.89 2.82 9.14
N GLU A 37 -17.97 1.79 9.99
CA GLU A 37 -18.06 1.91 11.43
C GLU A 37 -16.66 1.79 12.03
N ILE A 38 -16.31 2.77 12.85
CA ILE A 38 -15.03 2.86 13.54
C ILE A 38 -15.31 2.62 15.02
N GLY A 39 -14.53 1.74 15.64
CA GLY A 39 -14.66 1.38 17.05
C GLY A 39 -13.56 0.46 17.54
N GLU A 40 -13.79 -0.17 18.69
CA GLU A 40 -12.92 -1.24 19.20
C GLU A 40 -12.85 -2.37 18.16
N ASN A 41 -11.63 -2.79 17.80
CA ASN A 41 -11.36 -3.81 16.78
C ASN A 41 -11.52 -3.38 15.31
N THR A 42 -11.48 -2.08 14.99
CA THR A 42 -11.54 -1.57 13.60
C THR A 42 -10.55 -2.28 12.66
N LEU A 43 -9.27 -2.43 13.06
CA LEU A 43 -8.27 -3.14 12.23
C LEU A 43 -8.59 -4.62 12.06
N GLU A 44 -9.13 -5.27 13.09
CA GLU A 44 -9.51 -6.69 13.00
C GLU A 44 -10.69 -6.89 12.05
N ALA A 45 -11.68 -6.00 12.09
CA ALA A 45 -12.80 -6.00 11.15
C ALA A 45 -12.31 -5.77 9.73
N TYR A 46 -11.45 -4.76 9.53
CA TYR A 46 -10.86 -4.50 8.22
C TYR A 46 -10.09 -5.72 7.69
N PHE A 47 -9.24 -6.34 8.50
CA PHE A 47 -8.48 -7.52 8.10
C PHE A 47 -9.37 -8.67 7.63
N LYS A 48 -10.52 -8.88 8.28
CA LYS A 48 -11.47 -9.96 7.92
C LYS A 48 -12.22 -9.68 6.62
N ASP A 49 -12.42 -8.41 6.28
CA ASP A 49 -13.16 -8.01 5.09
C ASP A 49 -12.29 -7.96 3.83
N LEU A 50 -10.96 -7.87 3.98
CA LEU A 50 -10.00 -7.95 2.88
C LEU A 50 -10.05 -9.32 2.18
N LYS A 51 -9.90 -9.30 0.85
CA LYS A 51 -9.94 -10.49 0.00
C LYS A 51 -8.90 -10.39 -1.10
N ILE A 52 -8.11 -11.44 -1.28
CA ILE A 52 -7.20 -11.58 -2.43
C ILE A 52 -8.03 -11.48 -3.71
N GLY A 53 -7.52 -10.73 -4.69
CA GLY A 53 -8.17 -10.43 -5.97
C GLY A 53 -9.19 -9.29 -5.94
N ALA A 54 -9.48 -8.71 -4.76
CA ALA A 54 -10.37 -7.56 -4.67
C ALA A 54 -9.65 -6.22 -4.94
N VAL A 55 -10.41 -5.19 -5.32
CA VAL A 55 -9.88 -3.83 -5.45
C VAL A 55 -9.56 -3.27 -4.07
N PHE A 56 -8.28 -3.02 -3.82
CA PHE A 56 -7.78 -2.37 -2.61
C PHE A 56 -8.03 -0.86 -2.63
N ALA A 57 -7.60 -0.23 -3.73
CA ALA A 57 -7.67 1.21 -3.90
C ALA A 57 -7.88 1.58 -5.37
N TYR A 58 -8.59 2.67 -5.63
CA TYR A 58 -8.76 3.21 -6.97
C TYR A 58 -8.98 4.72 -6.97
N ASN A 59 -8.74 5.35 -8.11
CA ASN A 59 -9.17 6.70 -8.45
C ASN A 59 -9.44 6.75 -9.97
N ASP A 60 -9.80 7.92 -10.49
CA ASP A 60 -10.15 8.07 -11.90
C ASP A 60 -8.92 8.24 -12.82
N ASP A 61 -7.73 8.46 -12.23
CA ASP A 61 -6.50 8.87 -12.95
C ASP A 61 -5.43 7.76 -13.02
N SER A 62 -5.64 6.62 -12.37
CA SER A 62 -4.64 5.54 -12.32
C SER A 62 -5.27 4.13 -12.33
N PRO A 63 -4.52 3.11 -12.79
CA PRO A 63 -4.97 1.73 -12.71
C PRO A 63 -5.32 1.33 -11.28
N LYS A 64 -6.40 0.56 -11.12
CA LYS A 64 -6.84 0.07 -9.80
C LYS A 64 -5.75 -0.78 -9.16
N LEU A 65 -5.67 -0.76 -7.84
CA LEU A 65 -4.84 -1.67 -7.06
C LEU A 65 -5.65 -2.90 -6.67
N ILE A 66 -5.17 -4.07 -7.05
CA ILE A 66 -5.76 -5.38 -6.77
C ILE A 66 -4.94 -6.09 -5.70
N ILE A 67 -5.60 -6.61 -4.67
CA ILE A 67 -4.92 -7.28 -3.54
C ILE A 67 -4.31 -8.60 -4.01
N LEU A 68 -3.00 -8.76 -3.84
CA LEU A 68 -2.29 -10.02 -4.04
C LEU A 68 -2.17 -10.81 -2.74
N ASP A 69 -1.78 -10.14 -1.66
CA ASP A 69 -1.58 -10.75 -0.34
C ASP A 69 -1.75 -9.71 0.76
N PHE A 70 -2.08 -10.15 1.98
CA PHE A 70 -2.15 -9.30 3.15
C PHE A 70 -1.94 -10.08 4.45
N VAL A 71 -1.30 -9.42 5.41
CA VAL A 71 -0.89 -10.02 6.68
C VAL A 71 -1.05 -9.04 7.82
N LYS A 72 -1.20 -9.55 9.04
CA LYS A 72 -1.17 -8.69 10.23
C LYS A 72 0.26 -8.26 10.51
N GLY A 73 0.46 -6.97 10.73
CA GLY A 73 1.72 -6.42 11.21
C GLY A 73 2.03 -6.87 12.64
N LYS A 74 3.21 -6.48 13.14
CA LYS A 74 3.68 -6.85 14.48
C LYS A 74 2.62 -6.51 15.54
N LYS A 75 2.32 -7.45 16.44
CA LYS A 75 1.33 -7.31 17.53
C LYS A 75 -0.09 -6.94 17.06
N ASN A 76 -0.46 -7.21 15.80
CA ASN A 76 -1.76 -6.85 15.22
C ASN A 76 -2.06 -5.34 15.24
N SER A 77 -1.03 -4.49 15.26
CA SER A 77 -1.21 -3.02 15.26
C SER A 77 -1.36 -2.41 13.87
N SER A 78 -1.16 -3.21 12.82
CA SER A 78 -1.28 -2.78 11.43
C SER A 78 -1.67 -3.95 10.52
N ILE A 79 -2.03 -3.63 9.28
CA ILE A 79 -2.23 -4.61 8.20
C ILE A 79 -1.27 -4.23 7.09
N LEU A 80 -0.43 -5.16 6.67
CA LEU A 80 0.43 -5.00 5.50
C LEU A 80 -0.30 -5.61 4.29
N VAL A 81 -0.40 -4.88 3.19
CA VAL A 81 -1.10 -5.31 1.97
C VAL A 81 -0.18 -5.16 0.77
N MET A 82 -0.01 -6.23 0.00
CA MET A 82 0.61 -6.20 -1.32
C MET A 82 -0.46 -6.12 -2.39
N CYS A 83 -0.29 -5.21 -3.34
CA CYS A 83 -1.17 -5.03 -4.47
C CYS A 83 -0.41 -5.10 -5.79
N GLU A 84 -1.12 -5.48 -6.85
CA GLU A 84 -0.72 -5.22 -8.23
C GLU A 84 -1.62 -4.15 -8.87
N ARG A 85 -1.13 -3.48 -9.90
CA ARG A 85 -1.93 -2.59 -10.75
C ARG A 85 -2.69 -3.39 -11.80
N GLU A 86 -4.01 -3.23 -11.81
CA GLU A 86 -4.91 -3.87 -12.79
C GLU A 86 -4.45 -3.60 -14.22
N GLY A 87 -4.28 -4.65 -15.02
CA GLY A 87 -3.97 -4.55 -16.44
C GLY A 87 -2.54 -4.14 -16.79
N VAL A 88 -1.69 -3.84 -15.80
CA VAL A 88 -0.29 -3.46 -16.02
C VAL A 88 0.62 -4.65 -15.70
N MET A 89 0.85 -5.49 -16.71
CA MET A 89 1.84 -6.58 -16.65
C MET A 89 3.19 -6.17 -17.29
N CYS A 90 3.29 -4.94 -17.81
CA CYS A 90 4.41 -4.48 -18.62
C CYS A 90 5.08 -3.25 -18.02
N GLU A 91 6.39 -3.31 -17.88
CA GLU A 91 7.33 -2.26 -17.46
C GLU A 91 7.34 -0.98 -18.36
N ARG A 92 6.53 -0.97 -19.43
CA ARG A 92 6.57 0.08 -20.47
C ARG A 92 5.69 1.29 -20.19
N GLU A 93 4.66 1.14 -19.36
CA GLU A 93 3.87 2.28 -18.89
C GLU A 93 4.48 2.72 -17.55
N GLY A 94 4.71 4.01 -17.34
CA GLY A 94 5.49 4.58 -16.23
C GLY A 94 4.95 4.34 -14.81
N PHE A 95 4.13 3.31 -14.61
CA PHE A 95 3.63 2.84 -13.34
C PHE A 95 4.38 1.58 -12.92
N LYS A 96 5.00 1.64 -11.75
CA LYS A 96 5.49 0.46 -11.06
C LYS A 96 4.30 -0.45 -10.69
N PRO A 97 4.25 -1.70 -11.19
CA PRO A 97 3.06 -2.54 -11.10
C PRO A 97 2.78 -3.05 -9.68
N TRP A 98 3.81 -3.29 -8.87
CA TRP A 98 3.64 -3.79 -7.50
C TRP A 98 3.70 -2.67 -6.49
N VAL A 99 2.78 -2.67 -5.53
CA VAL A 99 2.65 -1.64 -4.48
C VAL A 99 2.50 -2.31 -3.13
N ILE A 100 3.25 -1.82 -2.13
CA ILE A 100 3.12 -2.27 -0.74
C ILE A 100 2.52 -1.14 0.07
N THR A 101 1.51 -1.46 0.86
CA THR A 101 0.82 -0.48 1.71
C THR A 101 0.67 -1.01 3.13
N GLU A 102 0.60 -0.09 4.10
CA GLU A 102 0.31 -0.41 5.49
C GLU A 102 -0.92 0.36 5.95
N ILE A 103 -1.81 -0.34 6.64
CA ILE A 103 -3.02 0.21 7.25
C ILE A 103 -2.82 0.26 8.76
N THR A 104 -2.98 1.45 9.34
CA THR A 104 -2.96 1.66 10.79
C THR A 104 -4.24 2.35 11.24
N PHE A 105 -4.58 2.21 12.52
CA PHE A 105 -5.73 2.88 13.10
C PHE A 105 -5.29 3.74 14.29
N GLY A 106 -5.63 5.03 14.25
CA GLY A 106 -5.30 5.99 15.30
C GLY A 106 -6.10 7.27 15.13
N ASN A 107 -6.38 7.96 16.25
CA ASN A 107 -7.19 9.19 16.26
C ASN A 107 -8.54 9.04 15.52
N GLU A 108 -9.19 7.89 15.66
CA GLU A 108 -10.47 7.55 14.99
C GLU A 108 -10.43 7.53 13.46
N LEU A 109 -9.22 7.49 12.87
CA LEU A 109 -8.99 7.44 11.43
C LEU A 109 -8.20 6.19 11.05
N LEU A 110 -8.51 5.64 9.87
CA LEU A 110 -7.70 4.61 9.23
C LEU A 110 -6.70 5.27 8.30
N LEU A 111 -5.41 5.08 8.56
CA LEU A 111 -4.34 5.62 7.74
C LEU A 111 -3.82 4.54 6.79
N HIS A 112 -3.89 4.80 5.49
CA HIS A 112 -3.31 3.99 4.43
C HIS A 112 -1.99 4.62 3.96
N SER A 113 -0.88 4.05 4.42
CA SER A 113 0.47 4.48 4.04
C SER A 113 0.94 3.71 2.81
N ASN A 114 1.29 4.41 1.73
CA ASN A 114 2.04 3.82 0.63
C ASN A 114 3.50 3.69 1.06
N LEU A 115 3.98 2.45 1.12
CA LEU A 115 5.33 2.14 1.60
C LEU A 115 6.35 2.03 0.46
N GLY A 116 5.88 1.95 -0.78
CA GLY A 116 6.74 1.81 -1.95
C GLY A 116 6.00 1.18 -3.12
N SER A 117 6.57 1.38 -4.31
CA SER A 117 6.18 0.66 -5.51
C SER A 117 7.43 0.12 -6.22
N TYR A 118 7.29 -1.01 -6.90
CA TYR A 118 8.38 -1.84 -7.40
C TYR A 118 8.19 -2.21 -8.87
N PHE A 119 9.28 -2.22 -9.63
CA PHE A 119 9.30 -2.61 -11.04
C PHE A 119 9.40 -4.11 -11.25
N GLU A 120 9.94 -4.83 -10.27
CA GLU A 120 10.14 -6.27 -10.26
C GLU A 120 9.33 -6.89 -9.12
N LYS A 121 8.71 -8.06 -9.38
CA LYS A 121 7.89 -8.73 -8.37
C LYS A 121 8.75 -9.23 -7.22
N ASP A 122 9.94 -9.73 -7.53
CA ASP A 122 10.88 -10.26 -6.54
C ASP A 122 11.33 -9.18 -5.54
N ASP A 123 11.51 -7.94 -6.00
CA ASP A 123 11.81 -6.80 -5.12
C ASP A 123 10.64 -6.51 -4.16
N ALA A 124 9.40 -6.55 -4.67
CA ALA A 124 8.22 -6.38 -3.84
C ALA A 124 8.05 -7.52 -2.83
N ASP A 125 8.23 -8.77 -3.25
CA ASP A 125 8.17 -9.95 -2.38
C ASP A 125 9.22 -9.88 -1.27
N LYS A 126 10.46 -9.51 -1.62
CA LYS A 126 11.55 -9.30 -0.64
C LYS A 126 11.19 -8.24 0.39
N GLU A 127 10.76 -7.05 -0.04
CA GLU A 127 10.36 -6.00 0.89
C GLU A 127 9.17 -6.44 1.76
N PHE A 128 8.17 -7.08 1.17
CA PHE A 128 6.98 -7.54 1.90
C PHE A 128 7.35 -8.56 2.99
N CYS A 129 8.28 -9.48 2.74
CA CYS A 129 8.81 -10.39 3.75
C CYS A 129 9.59 -9.65 4.84
N LEU A 130 10.49 -8.73 4.47
CA LEU A 130 11.29 -7.97 5.43
C LEU A 130 10.41 -7.14 6.38
N ARG A 131 9.32 -6.54 5.87
CA ARG A 131 8.37 -5.76 6.68
C ARG A 131 7.55 -6.60 7.65
N GLN A 132 7.33 -7.87 7.34
CA GLN A 132 6.76 -8.82 8.30
C GLN A 132 7.74 -9.14 9.44
N GLY A 133 9.03 -8.82 9.29
CA GLY A 133 10.09 -9.27 10.18
C GLY A 133 10.46 -10.74 9.98
N ILE A 134 10.15 -11.28 8.80
CA ILE A 134 10.51 -12.63 8.38
C ILE A 134 11.79 -12.54 7.55
N GLU A 135 12.69 -13.49 7.74
CA GLU A 135 13.89 -13.61 6.91
C GLU A 135 13.50 -13.97 5.47
N TRP A 136 13.99 -13.18 4.51
CA TRP A 136 13.83 -13.47 3.09
C TRP A 136 14.72 -14.65 2.70
N LYS A 137 14.14 -15.66 2.01
CA LYS A 137 14.84 -16.88 1.57
C LYS A 137 14.96 -17.01 0.05
N GLY A 138 14.60 -15.96 -0.69
CA GLY A 138 14.75 -15.95 -2.15
C GLY A 138 16.21 -15.87 -2.58
N VAL A 139 16.46 -16.20 -3.84
CA VAL A 139 17.80 -16.07 -4.43
C VAL A 139 18.08 -14.57 -4.54
N ASP A 140 19.09 -14.07 -3.82
CA ASP A 140 19.68 -12.78 -4.19
C ASP A 140 20.27 -12.98 -5.59
N ILE A 141 19.58 -12.46 -6.61
CA ILE A 141 20.12 -12.37 -7.96
C ILE A 141 21.18 -11.28 -7.87
N PHE A 142 22.36 -11.65 -7.38
CA PHE A 142 23.56 -10.85 -7.55
C PHE A 142 23.80 -10.81 -9.06
N ASP A 143 23.51 -9.65 -9.64
CA ASP A 143 23.87 -9.35 -11.01
C ASP A 143 25.39 -9.18 -11.05
N ASP A 144 26.11 -10.31 -11.13
CA ASP A 144 27.54 -10.35 -11.39
C ASP A 144 27.78 -9.92 -12.84
N TYR A 145 27.64 -8.61 -13.12
CA TYR A 145 28.15 -8.01 -14.34
C TYR A 145 29.69 -8.05 -14.30
N TYR A 146 30.28 -8.99 -15.05
CA TYR A 146 31.69 -9.01 -15.45
C TYR A 146 31.90 -8.25 -16.77
#